data_AF-A0A952AVJ3-F1
#
_entry.id   AF-A0A952AVJ3-F1
#
_cell.length_a   1.000
_cell.length_b   1.000
_cell.length_c   1.000
_cell.angle_alpha   90.00
_cell.angle_beta   90.00
_cell.angle_gamma   90.00
#
_symmetry.space_group_name_H-M   'P 1'
#
loop_
_entity.id
_entity.type
_entity.pdbx_description
1 polymer ?
#
loop_
_entity_poly.entity_id
_entity_poly.type
_entity_poly.pdbx_seq_one_letter_code
_entity_poly.pdbx_strand_id
1 'polypeptide(L)'
;MSAQKKTVLDNITIDTTKPTVVPMELLFAWVVWRFPRPCEGGYSGAVHPPEAGHGWYPAIVDTEQDRVLIFGHVKEPFTSPEAAAKHLDRMIA
;
A
#
# COMPACT_ATOMS: atom_id res chain seq x y z
N MET A 1 9.92 24.57 6.10
CA MET A 1 9.23 23.66 7.03
C MET A 1 8.15 22.93 6.24
N SER A 2 8.45 21.73 5.75
CA SER A 2 7.51 21.00 4.90
C SER A 2 6.63 20.14 5.80
N ALA A 3 5.36 20.51 5.93
CA ALA A 3 4.38 19.77 6.71
C ALA A 3 4.38 18.30 6.27
N GLN A 4 4.65 17.38 7.20
CA GLN A 4 4.41 15.95 6.99
C GLN A 4 2.93 15.78 6.62
N LYS A 5 2.65 15.53 5.34
CA LYS A 5 1.32 15.18 4.89
C LYS A 5 1.09 13.73 5.28
N LYS A 6 0.31 13.53 6.32
CA LYS A 6 -0.20 12.22 6.75
C LYS A 6 -1.68 12.20 6.42
N THR A 7 -2.17 11.07 5.93
CA THR A 7 -3.60 10.85 5.71
C THR A 7 -4.03 9.72 6.64
N VAL A 8 -5.18 9.87 7.28
CA VAL A 8 -5.78 8.80 8.08
C VAL A 8 -6.79 8.09 7.21
N LEU A 9 -6.61 6.78 7.03
CA LEU A 9 -7.54 5.90 6.31
C LEU A 9 -7.91 4.76 7.28
N ASP A 10 -9.19 4.61 7.60
CA ASP A 10 -9.70 3.55 8.48
C ASP A 10 -8.92 3.47 9.81
N ASN A 11 -8.71 4.62 10.45
CA ASN A 11 -7.89 4.80 11.66
C ASN A 11 -6.39 4.45 11.53
N ILE A 12 -5.91 4.10 10.33
CA ILE A 12 -4.49 3.86 10.04
C ILE A 12 -3.88 5.15 9.50
N THR A 13 -2.79 5.59 10.12
CA THR A 13 -2.04 6.76 9.66
C THR A 13 -1.09 6.35 8.53
N ILE A 14 -1.37 6.80 7.32
CA ILE A 14 -0.55 6.59 6.14
C ILE A 14 0.31 7.82 5.87
N ASP A 15 1.62 7.61 5.79
CA ASP A 15 2.58 8.64 5.41
C ASP A 15 2.52 8.86 3.88
N THR A 16 2.29 10.11 3.45
CA THR A 16 2.24 10.43 2.02
C THR A 16 3.60 10.87 1.47
N THR A 17 4.69 10.63 2.19
CA THR A 17 6.07 10.94 1.76
C THR A 17 6.96 9.71 1.64
N LYS A 18 6.60 8.60 2.28
CA LYS A 18 7.36 7.34 2.27
C LYS A 18 6.44 6.13 2.43
N PRO A 19 6.90 4.90 2.16
CA PRO A 19 6.13 3.70 2.49
C PRO A 19 5.80 3.65 3.98
N THR A 20 4.58 3.20 4.30
CA THR A 20 4.10 3.00 5.67
C THR A 20 4.03 1.50 5.94
N VAL A 21 4.67 1.05 7.02
CA VAL A 21 4.58 -0.33 7.48
C VAL A 21 3.31 -0.49 8.31
N VAL A 22 2.44 -1.41 7.92
CA VAL A 22 1.18 -1.70 8.62
C VAL A 22 1.12 -3.20 8.94
N PRO A 23 0.93 -3.60 10.20
CA PRO A 23 0.66 -4.99 10.58
C PRO A 23 -0.59 -5.53 9.86
N MET A 24 -0.55 -6.78 9.40
CA MET A 24 -1.65 -7.37 8.64
C MET A 24 -2.95 -7.45 9.47
N GLU A 25 -2.85 -7.62 10.78
CA GLU A 25 -3.98 -7.61 11.72
C GLU A 25 -4.81 -6.31 11.70
N LEU A 26 -4.19 -5.16 11.36
CA LEU A 26 -4.90 -3.87 11.27
C LEU A 26 -5.66 -3.72 9.95
N LEU A 27 -5.37 -4.55 8.95
CA LEU A 27 -5.94 -4.49 7.61
C LEU A 27 -7.17 -5.40 7.43
N PHE A 28 -7.82 -5.80 8.52
CA PHE A 28 -8.96 -6.73 8.49
C PHE A 28 -10.15 -6.25 7.64
N ALA A 29 -10.34 -4.92 7.52
CA ALA A 29 -11.38 -4.31 6.70
C ALA A 29 -10.88 -3.90 5.29
N TRP A 30 -9.59 -4.08 5.01
CA TRP A 30 -8.97 -3.69 3.76
C TRP A 30 -8.90 -4.88 2.81
N VAL A 31 -8.98 -4.60 1.51
CA VAL A 31 -8.64 -5.61 0.50
C VAL A 31 -7.13 -5.61 0.33
N VAL A 32 -6.48 -6.75 0.57
CA VAL A 32 -5.05 -6.96 0.32
C VAL A 32 -4.90 -7.90 -0.87
N TRP A 33 -4.47 -7.36 -2.01
CA TRP A 33 -4.21 -8.14 -3.22
C TRP A 33 -2.73 -8.47 -3.33
N ARG A 34 -2.39 -9.76 -3.29
CA ARG A 34 -1.02 -10.25 -3.51
C ARG A 34 -0.89 -10.82 -4.93
N PHE A 35 0.10 -10.36 -5.68
CA PHE A 35 0.46 -10.95 -6.96
C PHE A 35 1.59 -11.97 -6.78
N PRO A 36 1.65 -13.05 -7.59
CA PRO A 36 2.74 -14.02 -7.57
C PRO A 36 4.00 -13.47 -8.24
N ARG A 37 4.45 -12.29 -7.81
CA ARG A 37 5.64 -11.56 -8.29
C ARG A 37 6.51 -11.22 -7.08
N PRO A 38 7.55 -12.02 -6.79
CA PRO A 38 8.46 -11.76 -5.68
C PRO A 38 9.23 -10.44 -5.89
N CYS A 39 9.53 -9.75 -4.80
CA CYS A 39 10.38 -8.57 -4.77
C CYS A 39 11.17 -8.52 -3.46
N GLU A 40 12.08 -7.55 -3.34
CA GLU A 40 12.76 -7.31 -2.06
C GLU A 40 11.72 -7.03 -0.96
N GLY A 41 11.79 -7.80 0.13
CA GLY A 41 10.87 -7.67 1.26
C GLY A 41 9.51 -8.38 1.12
N GLY A 42 9.24 -9.14 0.06
CA GLY A 42 8.04 -9.98 -0.04
C GLY A 42 7.49 -10.14 -1.45
N TYR A 43 6.20 -9.86 -1.62
CA TYR A 43 5.50 -9.94 -2.90
C TYR A 43 4.91 -8.59 -3.32
N SER A 44 4.98 -8.29 -4.61
CA SER A 44 4.28 -7.16 -5.21
C SER A 44 2.77 -7.30 -5.00
N GLY A 45 2.14 -6.21 -4.60
CA GLY A 45 0.75 -6.20 -4.17
C GLY A 45 0.10 -4.83 -4.33
N ALA A 46 -1.18 -4.81 -3.96
CA ALA A 46 -1.96 -3.59 -3.85
C ALA A 46 -2.94 -3.72 -2.67
N VAL A 47 -3.25 -2.59 -2.04
CA VAL A 47 -4.24 -2.54 -0.96
C VAL A 47 -5.32 -1.51 -1.27
N HIS A 48 -6.52 -1.77 -0.79
CA HIS A 48 -7.66 -0.86 -0.92
C HIS A 48 -8.32 -0.67 0.45
N PRO A 49 -8.41 0.58 0.96
CA PRO A 49 -9.14 0.86 2.20
C PRO A 49 -10.66 0.68 2.00
N PRO A 50 -11.44 0.45 3.05
CA PRO A 50 -12.91 0.35 2.95
C PRO A 50 -13.58 1.69 2.61
N GLU A 51 -12.85 2.80 2.62
CA GLU A 51 -13.38 4.16 2.43
C GLU A 51 -13.84 4.43 0.98
N ALA A 52 -15.05 4.98 0.85
CA ALA A 52 -15.59 5.38 -0.44
C ALA A 52 -14.80 6.58 -1.02
N GLY A 53 -14.47 6.51 -2.30
CA GLY A 53 -13.73 7.57 -3.01
C GLY A 53 -12.20 7.43 -2.95
N HIS A 54 -11.70 6.43 -2.22
CA HIS A 54 -10.30 6.01 -2.32
C HIS A 54 -10.11 4.94 -3.40
N GLY A 55 -8.89 4.84 -3.92
CA GLY A 55 -8.51 3.82 -4.89
C GLY A 55 -7.48 2.85 -4.31
N TRP A 56 -6.80 2.14 -5.20
CA TRP A 56 -5.77 1.17 -4.87
C TRP A 56 -4.43 1.85 -4.61
N TYR A 57 -3.77 1.43 -3.54
CA TYR A 57 -2.41 1.83 -3.20
C TYR A 57 -1.45 0.69 -3.52
N PRO A 58 -0.27 0.96 -4.11
CA PRO A 58 0.74 -0.07 -4.28
C PRO A 58 1.23 -0.56 -2.92
N ALA A 59 1.57 -1.85 -2.82
CA ALA A 59 2.01 -2.43 -1.57
C ALA A 59 3.02 -3.57 -1.75
N ILE A 60 3.88 -3.78 -0.76
CA ILE A 60 4.66 -5.01 -0.62
C ILE A 60 4.02 -5.84 0.49
N VAL A 61 3.63 -7.06 0.17
CA VAL A 61 3.02 -8.02 1.10
C VAL A 61 4.12 -8.94 1.62
N ASP A 62 4.50 -8.73 2.88
CA ASP A 62 5.50 -9.52 3.61
C ASP A 62 4.78 -10.53 4.50
N THR A 63 4.59 -11.74 3.98
CA THR A 63 3.91 -12.82 4.71
C THR A 63 4.78 -13.47 5.78
N GLU A 64 6.10 -13.26 5.75
CA GLU A 64 7.01 -13.83 6.75
C GLU A 64 6.97 -13.02 8.05
N GLN A 65 6.83 -11.69 7.93
CA GLN A 65 6.76 -10.77 9.07
C GLN A 65 5.35 -10.23 9.34
N ASP A 66 4.34 -10.85 8.72
CA ASP A 66 2.90 -10.55 8.86
C ASP A 66 2.56 -9.05 8.75
N ARG A 67 3.09 -8.41 7.70
CA ARG A 67 2.96 -6.97 7.50
C ARG A 67 2.82 -6.59 6.03
N VAL A 68 2.32 -5.39 5.80
CA VAL A 68 2.19 -4.79 4.48
C VAL A 68 2.88 -3.43 4.48
N LEU A 69 3.78 -3.21 3.53
CA LEU A 69 4.33 -1.89 3.24
C LEU A 69 3.41 -1.19 2.23
N ILE A 70 2.71 -0.15 2.65
CA ILE A 70 1.76 0.60 1.82
C ILE A 70 2.44 1.86 1.26
N PHE A 71 2.40 2.03 -0.05
CA PHE A 71 2.99 3.16 -0.77
C PHE A 71 1.96 4.28 -0.92
N GLY A 72 1.54 4.88 0.19
CA GLY A 72 0.54 5.98 0.22
C GLY A 72 1.06 7.33 -0.28
N HIS A 73 2.33 7.41 -0.66
CA HIS A 73 2.98 8.61 -1.20
C HIS A 73 2.85 8.74 -2.73
N VAL A 74 2.07 7.86 -3.37
CA VAL A 74 1.69 8.03 -4.77
C VAL A 74 0.84 9.29 -4.93
N LYS A 75 1.01 10.00 -6.06
CA LYS A 75 0.31 11.28 -6.31
C LYS A 75 -1.21 11.11 -6.28
N GLU A 76 -1.71 10.03 -6.84
CA GLU A 76 -3.13 9.68 -6.90
C GLU A 76 -3.28 8.16 -6.72
N PRO A 77 -4.33 7.70 -6.01
CA PRO A 77 -4.66 6.28 -5.94
C PRO A 77 -5.01 5.70 -7.33
N PHE A 78 -4.73 4.42 -7.54
CA PHE A 78 -4.99 3.75 -8.82
C PHE A 78 -6.42 3.20 -8.89
N THR A 79 -6.95 3.05 -10.11
CA THR A 79 -8.30 2.52 -10.33
C THR A 79 -8.38 0.98 -10.26
N SER A 80 -7.25 0.28 -10.30
CA SER A 80 -7.18 -1.19 -10.23
C SER A 80 -5.96 -1.67 -9.44
N PRO A 81 -6.02 -2.89 -8.85
CA PRO A 81 -4.88 -3.48 -8.14
C PRO A 81 -3.70 -3.74 -9.06
N GLU A 82 -3.92 -4.11 -10.33
CA GLU A 82 -2.87 -4.35 -11.31
C GLU A 82 -2.13 -3.06 -11.67
N ALA A 83 -2.84 -1.93 -11.80
CA ALA A 83 -2.23 -0.64 -12.10
C ALA A 83 -1.33 -0.18 -10.94
N ALA A 84 -1.79 -0.35 -9.70
CA ALA A 84 -1.01 -0.08 -8.51
C ALA A 84 0.25 -0.96 -8.43
N ALA A 85 0.11 -2.27 -8.60
CA ALA A 85 1.24 -3.19 -8.50
C ALA A 85 2.24 -3.00 -9.66
N LYS A 86 1.77 -2.70 -10.88
CA LYS A 86 2.65 -2.34 -12.01
C LYS A 86 3.43 -1.05 -11.78
N HIS A 87 2.87 -0.11 -11.02
CA HIS A 87 3.59 1.10 -10.62
C HIS A 87 4.71 0.76 -9.65
N LEU A 88 4.44 -0.08 -8.64
CA LEU A 88 5.45 -0.56 -7.71
C LEU A 88 6.58 -1.28 -8.45
N ASP A 89 6.25 -2.20 -9.35
CA ASP A 89 7.23 -2.97 -10.13
C ASP A 89 8.19 -2.04 -10.93
N ARG A 90 7.74 -0.84 -11.34
CA ARG A 90 8.59 0.17 -11.99
C ARG A 90 9.43 1.00 -11.04
N MET A 91 9.02 1.12 -9.78
CA MET A 91 9.76 1.87 -8.76
C MET A 91 10.91 1.05 -8.17
N ILE A 92 10.78 -0.27 -8.16
CA ILE A 92 11.73 -1.20 -7.54
C ILE A 92 12.61 -1.94 -8.55
N ALA A 93 12.35 -1.77 -9.86
CA ALA A 93 13.19 -2.28 -10.95
C ALA A 93 14.37 -1.33 -11.23
#